data_AF-A0A970I5N2-F1
#
_entry.id   AF-A0A970I5N2-F1
#
_cell.length_a   1.000
_cell.length_b   1.000
_cell.length_c   1.000
_cell.angle_alpha   90.00
_cell.angle_beta   90.00
_cell.angle_gamma   90.00
#
_symmetry.space_group_name_H-M   'P 1'
#
loop_
_entity.id
_entity.type
_entity.pdbx_description
1 polymer ?
#
loop_
_entity_poly.entity_id
_entity_poly.type
_entity_poly.pdbx_seq_one_letter_code
_entity_poly.pdbx_strand_id
1 'polypeptide(L)' 'MMEAVYLPNRRLLIFRNSAGKIMKVYSGPIATKKLTEGIRQFMLN' A
#
# COMPACT_ATOMS: atom_id res chain seq x y z
N MET A 1 -0.43 14.98 0.92
CA MET A 1 -1.33 13.81 1.06
C MET A 1 -0.63 12.59 0.45
N MET A 2 -0.73 11.40 1.04
CA MET A 2 -0.04 10.19 0.56
C MET A 2 -1.07 9.19 0.00
N GLU A 3 -0.89 8.77 -1.24
CA GLU A 3 -1.76 7.79 -1.92
C GLU A 3 -1.11 6.40 -1.89
N ALA A 4 -1.92 5.35 -1.71
CA ALA A 4 -1.49 3.96 -1.79
C ALA A 4 -2.17 3.24 -2.96
N VAL A 5 -1.38 2.59 -3.82
CA VAL A 5 -1.86 1.82 -4.96
C VAL A 5 -1.41 0.37 -4.83
N TYR A 6 -2.35 -0.56 -4.85
CA TYR A 6 -2.06 -1.99 -4.81
C TYR A 6 -2.19 -2.61 -6.20
N LEU A 7 -1.13 -3.26 -6.66
CA LEU A 7 -1.09 -4.01 -7.92
C LEU A 7 -1.16 -5.51 -7.60
N PRO A 8 -2.35 -6.13 -7.64
CA PRO A 8 -2.55 -7.50 -7.19
C PRO A 8 -1.79 -8.52 -8.03
N ASN A 9 -1.75 -8.32 -9.36
CA ASN A 9 -1.06 -9.21 -10.30
C ASN A 9 0.45 -9.32 -10.03
N ARG A 10 1.04 -8.32 -9.39
CA ARG A 10 2.48 -8.28 -9.04
C ARG A 10 2.72 -8.34 -7.54
N ARG A 11 1.66 -8.45 -6.72
CA ARG A 11 1.71 -8.35 -5.25
C ARG A 11 2.58 -7.17 -4.79
N LEU A 12 2.29 -5.98 -5.33
CA LEU A 12 3.02 -4.75 -5.04
C LEU A 12 2.09 -3.74 -4.37
N LEU A 13 2.59 -3.06 -3.34
CA LEU A 13 1.93 -1.93 -2.71
C LEU A 13 2.85 -0.71 -2.82
N ILE A 14 2.39 0.33 -3.52
CA ILE A 14 3.16 1.53 -3.84
C ILE A 14 2.55 2.72 -3.11
N PHE A 15 3.37 3.44 -2.35
CA PHE A 15 3.01 4.70 -1.72
C PHE A 15 3.65 5.84 -2.49
N ARG A 16 2.83 6.82 -2.89
CA ARG A 16 3.28 8.00 -3.62
C ARG A 16 2.72 9.27 -2.99
N ASN A 17 3.43 10.38 -3.16
CA ASN A 17 2.94 11.69 -2.71
C ASN A 17 1.99 12.32 -3.75
N SER A 18 1.44 13.49 -3.43
CA SER A 18 0.55 14.27 -4.30
C SER A 18 1.20 14.71 -5.63
N ALA A 19 2.53 14.69 -5.74
CA ALA A 19 3.26 14.94 -6.99
C ALA A 19 3.48 13.66 -7.83
N GLY A 20 2.90 12.53 -7.42
CA GLY A 20 3.08 11.23 -8.07
C GLY A 20 4.43 10.55 -7.80
N LYS A 21 5.32 11.17 -7.01
CA LYS A 21 6.63 10.59 -6.68
C LYS A 21 6.46 9.39 -5.77
N ILE A 22 7.03 8.25 -6.17
CA ILE A 22 7.08 7.04 -5.34
C ILE A 22 7.94 7.32 -4.11
N MET A 23 7.33 7.10 -2.94
CA MET A 23 7.98 7.25 -1.66
C MET A 23 8.36 5.90 -1.05
N LYS A 24 7.52 4.87 -1.24
CA LYS A 24 7.77 3.53 -0.70
C LYS A 24 7.13 2.45 -1.55
N VAL A 25 7.80 1.31 -1.65
CA VAL A 25 7.27 0.12 -2.33
C VAL A 25 7.42 -1.08 -1.40
N TYR A 26 6.36 -1.86 -1.27
CA TYR A 26 6.41 -3.18 -0.65
C TYR A 26 6.08 -4.23 -1.70
N SER A 27 6.79 -5.36 -1.69
CA SER A 27 6.59 -6.46 -2.62
C SER A 27 6.31 -7.78 -1.90
N GLY A 28 5.71 -8.72 -2.64
CA GLY A 28 5.51 -10.08 -2.18
C GLY A 28 4.58 -10.18 -0.96
N PRO A 29 4.86 -11.10 -0.01
CA PRO A 29 4.01 -11.30 1.17
C PRO A 29 3.87 -10.04 2.05
N ILE A 30 4.89 -9.17 2.04
CA ILE A 30 4.92 -7.94 2.83
C ILE A 30 3.89 -6.93 2.31
N ALA A 31 3.69 -6.85 0.99
CA ALA A 31 2.68 -5.99 0.38
C ALA A 31 1.27 -6.38 0.84
N THR A 32 0.96 -7.68 0.77
CA THR A 32 -0.33 -8.21 1.21
C THR A 32 -0.53 -7.99 2.72
N LYS A 33 0.48 -8.26 3.55
CA LYS A 33 0.40 -8.04 5.00
C LYS A 33 0.14 -6.57 5.35
N LYS A 34 0.82 -5.63 4.69
CA LYS A 34 0.63 -4.19 4.91
C LYS A 34 -0.74 -3.70 4.44
N LEU A 35 -1.26 -4.26 3.34
CA LEU A 35 -2.61 -3.98 2.86
C LEU A 35 -3.65 -4.45 3.90
N THR A 36 -3.55 -5.71 4.34
CA THR A 36 -4.47 -6.29 5.32
C THR A 36 -4.43 -5.55 6.66
N GLU A 37 -3.24 -5.15 7.12
CA GLU A 37 -3.10 -4.34 8.33
C GLU A 37 -3.77 -2.97 8.19
N GLY A 38 -3.57 -2.27 7.06
CA GLY A 38 -4.23 -0.99 6.81
C GLY A 38 -5.76 -1.10 6.78
N ILE A 39 -6.29 -2.15 6.15
CA ILE A 39 -7.73 -2.44 6.11
C ILE A 39 -8.26 -2.76 7.52
N ARG A 40 -7.52 -3.55 8.31
CA ARG A 40 -7.90 -3.89 9.69
C ARG A 40 -7.98 -2.65 10.59
N GLN A 41 -7.00 -1.76 10.50
CA GLN A 41 -6.99 -0.50 11.24
C GLN A 41 -8.17 0.41 10.83
N PHE A 42 -8.55 0.39 9.55
CA PHE A 42 -9.70 1.15 9.06
C PHE A 42 -11.05 0.58 9.51
N MET A 43 -11.21 -0.75 9.61
CA MET A 43 -12.47 -1.36 10.06
C MET A 43 -12.68 -1.32 11.58
N LEU A 44 -11.61 -1.17 12.37
CA LEU A 44 -11.65 -1.13 13.84
C LEU A 44 -11.68 0.30 14.41
N ASN A 45 -11.74 1.32 13.55
CA ASN A 45 -11.86 2.73 13.90
C ASN A 45 -13.15 3.32 13.33
#